data_AF-A0A5C8SZH4-F1
#
_entry.id   AF-A0A5C8SZH4-F1
#
_cell.length_a   1.000
_cell.length_b   1.000
_cell.length_c   1.000
_cell.angle_alpha   90.00
_cell.angle_beta   90.00
_cell.angle_gamma   90.00
#
_symmetry.space_group_name_H-M   'P 1'
#
loop_
_entity.id
_entity.type
_entity.pdbx_description
1 polymer ?
#
loop_
_entity_poly.entity_id
_entity_poly.type
_entity_poly.pdbx_seq_one_letter_code
_entity_poly.pdbx_strand_id
1 'polypeptide(L)' 'MPHRQPLRLWIVRHGESAGNVARDAAQAAGATRIDIAERDVDVPLSERG' A
#
# COMPACT_ATOMS: atom_id res chain seq x y z
N MET A 1 -16.89 18.11 31.09
CA MET A 1 -16.17 18.53 29.88
C MET A 1 -16.69 17.70 28.71
N PRO A 2 -17.31 18.29 27.67
CA PRO A 2 -17.78 17.49 26.55
C PRO A 2 -16.55 16.94 25.80
N HIS A 3 -16.48 15.61 25.67
CA HIS A 3 -15.54 14.92 24.78
C HIS A 3 -15.61 15.53 23.37
N ARG A 4 -14.48 16.02 22.87
CA ARG A 4 -14.36 16.68 21.56
C ARG A 4 -13.87 15.68 20.51
N GLN A 5 -14.59 14.57 20.36
CA GLN A 5 -14.23 13.55 19.38
C GLN A 5 -15.01 13.73 18.07
N PRO A 6 -14.41 13.36 16.93
CA PRO A 6 -15.08 13.45 15.65
C PRO A 6 -16.26 12.49 15.58
N LEU A 7 -17.38 12.95 15.00
CA LEU A 7 -18.58 12.14 14.81
C LEU A 7 -18.41 11.03 13.76
N ARG A 8 -17.39 11.16 12.88
CA ARG A 8 -17.09 10.22 11.81
C ARG A 8 -15.60 10.16 11.51
N LEU A 9 -15.10 8.96 11.23
CA LEU A 9 -13.77 8.69 10.73
C LEU A 9 -13.88 8.04 9.34
N TRP A 10 -13.13 8.55 8.38
CA TRP A 10 -13.00 7.94 7.05
C TRP A 10 -11.69 7.18 6.98
N ILE A 11 -11.77 5.90 6.59
CA ILE A 11 -10.61 5.06 6.33
C ILE A 11 -10.68 4.68 4.86
N VAL A 12 -9.69 5.12 4.10
CA VAL A 12 -9.60 4.87 2.65
C VAL A 12 -8.32 4.10 2.40
N ARG A 13 -8.40 3.07 1.56
CA ARG A 13 -7.23 2.35 1.04
C ARG A 13 -6.75 3.07 -0.21
N HIS A 14 -5.44 3.25 -0.36
CA HIS A 14 -4.86 3.75 -1.61
C HIS A 14 -5.07 2.74 -2.76
N GLY A 15 -4.94 3.21 -4.01
CA GLY A 15 -4.96 2.36 -5.20
C GLY A 15 -3.81 1.35 -5.21
N GLU A 16 -3.83 0.40 -6.14
CA GLU A 16 -2.75 -0.60 -6.21
C GLU A 16 -1.41 0.08 -6.53
N SER A 17 -0.38 -0.17 -5.71
CA SER A 17 0.97 0.34 -5.96
C SER A 17 1.83 -0.60 -6.80
N ALA A 18 2.89 -0.07 -7.42
CA ALA A 18 3.92 -0.89 -8.06
C ALA A 18 4.53 -1.92 -7.09
N GLY A 19 4.55 -1.60 -5.79
CA GLY A 19 5.01 -2.51 -4.74
C GLY A 19 4.04 -3.66 -4.49
N ASN A 20 2.73 -3.45 -4.66
CA ASN A 20 1.75 -4.55 -4.64
C ASN A 20 1.96 -5.49 -5.82
N VAL A 21 2.20 -4.94 -7.02
CA VAL A 21 2.52 -5.73 -8.21
C VAL A 21 3.80 -6.55 -8.00
N ALA A 22 4.87 -5.92 -7.50
CA ALA A 22 6.13 -6.59 -7.21
C ALA A 22 5.98 -7.69 -6.15
N ARG A 23 5.18 -7.47 -5.11
CA ARG A 23 4.86 -8.48 -4.10
C ARG A 23 4.17 -9.69 -4.71
N ASP A 24 3.15 -9.45 -5.53
CA ASP A 24 2.37 -10.54 -6.14
C ASP A 24 3.25 -11.38 -7.08
N ALA A 25 4.16 -10.72 -7.83
CA ALA A 25 5.18 -11.41 -8.63
C ALA A 25 6.15 -12.23 -7.76
N ALA A 26 6.65 -11.66 -6.67
CA ALA A 26 7.54 -12.36 -5.72
C ALA A 26 6.85 -13.59 -5.10
N GLN A 27 5.58 -13.45 -4.70
CA GLN A 27 4.79 -14.55 -4.14
C GLN A 27 4.57 -15.66 -5.17
N ALA A 28 4.23 -15.32 -6.41
CA ALA A 28 4.07 -16.28 -7.49
C ALA A 28 5.37 -17.03 -7.81
N ALA A 29 6.52 -16.35 -7.69
CA ALA A 29 7.85 -16.93 -7.88
C ALA A 29 8.38 -17.69 -6.64
N GLY A 30 7.70 -17.64 -5.49
CA GLY A 30 8.21 -18.18 -4.23
C GLY A 30 9.46 -17.46 -3.71
N ALA A 31 9.67 -16.21 -4.11
CA ALA A 31 10.82 -15.41 -3.71
C ALA A 31 10.71 -14.96 -2.25
N THR A 32 11.83 -14.99 -1.53
CA THR A 32 11.90 -14.54 -0.13
C THR A 32 11.98 -13.02 0.01
N ARG A 33 12.11 -12.31 -1.10
CA ARG A 33 12.28 -10.85 -1.14
C ARG A 33 11.42 -10.25 -2.23
N ILE A 34 10.81 -9.11 -1.94
CA ILE A 34 10.09 -8.28 -2.89
C ILE A 34 11.10 -7.31 -3.50
N ASP A 35 11.15 -7.26 -4.83
CA ASP A 35 12.04 -6.37 -5.55
C ASP A 35 11.37 -5.01 -5.78
N ILE A 36 11.70 -4.05 -4.92
CA ILE A 36 11.32 -2.64 -5.05
C ILE A 36 12.59 -1.80 -4.90
N ALA A 37 12.76 -0.81 -5.80
CA ALA A 37 13.96 0.02 -5.84
C ALA A 37 13.93 1.13 -4.79
N GLU A 38 12.75 1.68 -4.51
CA GLU A 38 12.54 2.74 -3.53
C GLU A 38 12.14 2.19 -2.16
N ARG A 39 12.09 3.08 -1.16
CA ARG A 39 11.47 2.76 0.13
C ARG A 39 9.97 2.51 -0.10
N ASP A 40 9.39 1.57 0.65
CA ASP A 40 7.99 1.15 0.49
C ASP A 40 6.98 2.31 0.47
N VAL A 41 7.19 3.33 1.32
CA VAL A 41 6.33 4.53 1.37
C VAL A 41 6.43 5.45 0.15
N ASP A 42 7.52 5.34 -0.60
CA ASP A 42 7.83 6.17 -1.78
C ASP A 42 7.45 5.45 -3.09
N VAL A 43 6.91 4.23 -3.03
CA VAL A 43 6.56 3.43 -4.21
C VAL A 43 5.31 4.01 -4.89
N PRO A 44 5.37 4.31 -6.21
CA PRO A 44 4.26 4.93 -6.91
C PRO A 44 3.05 3.99 -7.08
N LEU A 45 1.90 4.57 -7.42
CA LEU A 45 0.75 3.82 -7.89
C LEU A 45 1.07 3.10 -9.22
N SER A 46 0.46 1.94 -9.41
CA SER A 46 0.46 1.22 -10.66
C SER A 46 -0.51 1.87 -11.66
N GLU A 47 -0.54 1.38 -12.90
CA GLU A 47 -1.56 1.79 -13.89
C GLU A 47 -3.00 1.49 -13.46
N ARG A 48 -3.20 0.57 -12.51
CA ARG A 48 -4.52 0.21 -11.95
C ARG A 48 -4.89 1.03 -10.70
N GLY A 49 -3.96 1.84 -10.19
CA GLY A 49 -4.08 2.59 -8.94
C GLY A 49 -4.61 4.00 -9.11
#